data_AF-A0A2X3K4W1-F1
#
_entry.id   AF-A0A2X3K4W1-F1
#
_cell.length_a   1.000
_cell.length_b   1.000
_cell.length_c   1.000
_cell.angle_alpha   90.00
_cell.angle_beta   90.00
_cell.angle_gamma   90.00
#
_symmetry.space_group_name_H-M   'P 1'
#
loop_
_entity.id
_entity.type
_entity.pdbx_description
1 polymer ?
#
loop_
_entity_poly.entity_id
_entity_poly.type
_entity_poly.pdbx_seq_one_letter_code
_entity_poly.pdbx_strand_id
1 'polypeptide(L)'
;MREKGVNFRSLTDSIDTSTPMGRFFFHVMGALAEMERELIVERTLAGLAAARAQGRIGGRRPKLTKEQHEQIARLIKNGHDRKQLAIIYDIGISTIYRYHPVGDIQAEETTRQTQENENR
;
A
#
# COMPACT_ATOMS: atom_id res chain seq x y z
N MET A 1 1.60 -32.83 8.37
CA MET A 1 1.78 -34.19 7.78
C MET A 1 2.04 -35.23 8.87
N ARG A 2 3.16 -35.16 9.59
CA ARG A 2 3.51 -36.16 10.64
C ARG A 2 2.52 -36.23 11.80
N GLU A 3 2.02 -35.09 12.27
CA GLU A 3 0.99 -35.03 13.32
C GLU A 3 -0.32 -35.70 12.91
N LYS A 4 -0.53 -35.91 11.60
CA LYS A 4 -1.70 -36.59 11.03
C LYS A 4 -1.39 -38.04 10.62
N GLY A 5 -0.18 -38.55 10.88
CA GLY A 5 0.24 -39.90 10.49
C GLY A 5 0.43 -40.12 8.99
N VAL A 6 0.58 -39.05 8.19
CA VAL A 6 0.66 -39.12 6.72
C VAL A 6 2.09 -38.95 6.22
N ASN A 7 2.51 -39.82 5.29
CA ASN A 7 3.79 -39.76 4.58
C ASN A 7 3.64 -39.11 3.20
N PHE A 8 4.69 -38.46 2.74
CA PHE A 8 4.80 -37.83 1.43
C PHE A 8 5.77 -38.61 0.56
N ARG A 9 5.34 -38.95 -0.65
CA ARG A 9 6.18 -39.58 -1.66
C ARG A 9 6.08 -38.82 -2.98
N SER A 10 7.19 -38.25 -3.44
CA SER A 10 7.31 -37.71 -4.80
C SER A 10 7.57 -38.86 -5.77
N LEU A 11 6.77 -38.93 -6.84
CA LEU A 11 6.94 -39.93 -7.90
C LEU A 11 8.04 -39.57 -8.88
N THR A 12 8.33 -38.27 -9.02
CA THR A 12 9.34 -37.73 -9.95
C THR A 12 10.69 -37.58 -9.28
N ASP A 13 10.72 -37.11 -8.03
CA ASP A 13 11.97 -36.73 -7.34
C ASP A 13 12.48 -37.82 -6.39
N SER A 14 11.83 -38.98 -6.36
CA SER A 14 12.14 -40.12 -5.47
C SER A 14 12.26 -39.77 -3.98
N ILE A 15 11.61 -38.69 -3.53
CA ILE A 15 11.57 -38.30 -2.12
C ILE A 15 10.49 -39.11 -1.43
N ASP A 16 10.85 -39.93 -0.44
CA ASP A 16 9.90 -40.70 0.38
C ASP A 16 10.11 -40.44 1.87
N THR A 17 9.21 -39.67 2.48
CA THR A 17 9.29 -39.28 3.90
C THR A 17 8.84 -40.40 4.86
N SER A 18 8.45 -41.57 4.35
CA SER A 18 8.32 -42.78 5.19
C SER A 18 9.68 -43.28 5.69
N THR A 19 10.77 -43.00 4.96
CA THR A 19 12.13 -43.41 5.33
C THR A 19 12.87 -42.33 6.14
N PRO A 20 13.79 -42.69 7.05
CA PRO A 20 14.62 -41.72 7.76
C PRO A 20 15.42 -40.79 6.82
N MET A 21 15.98 -41.35 5.73
CA MET A 21 16.75 -40.60 4.74
C MET A 21 15.87 -39.60 3.97
N GLY A 22 14.69 -40.01 3.52
CA GLY A 22 13.79 -39.10 2.81
C GLY A 22 13.22 -37.99 3.70
N ARG A 23 13.03 -38.24 5.01
CA ARG A 23 12.73 -37.16 5.97
C ARG A 23 13.87 -36.16 6.11
N PHE A 24 15.10 -36.64 6.25
CA PHE A 24 16.27 -35.77 6.32
C PHE A 24 16.39 -34.89 5.07
N PHE A 25 16.31 -35.50 3.89
CA PHE A 25 16.37 -34.77 2.62
C PHE A 25 15.24 -33.75 2.48
N PHE A 26 14.01 -34.13 2.85
CA PHE A 26 12.87 -33.19 2.87
C PHE A 26 13.10 -31.99 3.80
N HIS A 27 13.74 -32.19 4.97
CA HIS A 27 14.11 -31.10 5.87
C HIS A 27 15.19 -30.18 5.28
N VAL A 28 16.22 -30.74 4.66
CA VAL A 28 17.26 -29.95 3.96
C VAL A 28 16.65 -29.12 2.84
N MET A 29 15.77 -29.71 2.02
CA MET A 29 15.06 -29.00 0.96
C MET A 29 14.17 -27.89 1.51
N GLY A 30 13.52 -28.11 2.67
CA GLY A 30 12.77 -27.06 3.37
C GLY A 30 13.65 -25.89 3.78
N ALA A 31 14.82 -26.16 4.36
CA ALA A 31 15.77 -25.12 4.76
C ALA A 31 16.34 -24.36 3.54
N LEU A 32 16.62 -25.06 2.43
CA LEU A 32 17.04 -24.42 1.18
C LEU A 32 15.96 -23.51 0.61
N ALA A 33 14.70 -23.96 0.59
CA ALA A 33 13.59 -23.15 0.11
C ALA A 33 13.36 -21.88 0.95
N GLU A 34 13.61 -21.95 2.26
CA GLU A 34 13.57 -20.79 3.15
C GLU A 34 14.68 -19.79 2.82
N MET A 35 15.92 -20.26 2.69
CA MET A 35 17.05 -19.43 2.28
C MET A 35 16.83 -18.76 0.91
N GLU A 36 16.34 -19.51 -0.08
CA GLU A 36 16.02 -18.94 -1.40
C GLU A 36 14.95 -17.85 -1.32
N ARG A 37 13.93 -18.05 -0.46
CA ARG A 37 12.91 -17.05 -0.23
C ARG A 37 13.49 -15.77 0.37
N GLU A 38 14.38 -15.89 1.34
CA GLU A 38 15.07 -14.74 1.96
C GLU A 38 15.89 -13.98 0.92
N LEU A 39 16.67 -14.67 0.09
CA LEU A 39 17.47 -14.06 -0.98
C LEU A 39 16.61 -13.33 -2.02
N ILE A 40 15.44 -13.90 -2.39
CA ILE A 40 14.50 -13.23 -3.28
C ILE A 40 13.99 -11.94 -2.65
N VAL A 41 13.60 -11.99 -1.36
CA VAL A 41 13.12 -10.81 -0.63
C VAL A 41 14.21 -9.73 -0.61
N GLU A 42 15.43 -10.07 -0.21
CA GLU A 42 16.56 -9.13 -0.18
C GLU A 42 16.76 -8.45 -1.55
N ARG A 43 16.82 -9.25 -2.62
CA ARG A 43 17.00 -8.73 -3.98
C ARG A 43 15.85 -7.81 -4.41
N THR A 44 14.61 -8.15 -4.08
CA THR A 44 13.46 -7.29 -4.41
C THR A 44 13.51 -5.96 -3.66
N LEU A 45 13.91 -5.96 -2.39
CA LEU A 45 14.07 -4.75 -1.59
C LEU A 45 15.18 -3.87 -2.14
N ALA A 46 16.32 -4.46 -2.50
CA ALA A 46 17.44 -3.74 -3.14
C ALA A 46 17.00 -3.09 -4.47
N GLY A 47 16.26 -3.83 -5.31
CA GLY A 47 15.71 -3.30 -6.56
C GLY A 47 14.70 -2.16 -6.35
N LEU A 48 13.81 -2.28 -5.35
CA LEU A 48 12.87 -1.23 -4.97
C LEU A 48 13.60 0.01 -4.45
N ALA A 49 14.66 -0.15 -3.65
CA ALA A 49 15.48 0.96 -3.17
C ALA A 49 16.18 1.69 -4.32
N ALA A 50 16.80 0.95 -5.25
CA ALA A 50 17.43 1.52 -6.43
C ALA A 50 16.42 2.28 -7.31
N ALA A 51 15.24 1.72 -7.56
CA ALA A 51 14.20 2.38 -8.34
C ALA A 51 13.69 3.66 -7.66
N ARG A 52 13.53 3.66 -6.33
CA ARG A 52 13.19 4.87 -5.56
C ARG A 52 14.28 5.95 -5.67
N ALA A 53 15.56 5.56 -5.59
CA ALA A 53 16.68 6.49 -5.75
C ALA A 53 16.71 7.14 -7.15
N GLN A 54 16.23 6.43 -8.18
CA GLN A 54 16.03 6.96 -9.53
C GLN A 54 14.74 7.79 -9.69
N GLY A 55 14.01 8.07 -8.61
CA GLY A 55 12.81 8.90 -8.62
C GLY A 55 11.50 8.15 -8.92
N ARG A 56 11.52 6.82 -9.01
CA ARG A 56 10.28 6.05 -9.19
C ARG A 56 9.44 6.09 -7.91
N ILE A 57 8.26 6.69 -7.99
CA ILE A 57 7.24 6.63 -6.95
C ILE A 57 6.44 5.34 -7.13
N GLY A 58 6.62 4.37 -6.22
CA GLY A 58 5.88 3.11 -6.20
C GLY A 58 4.44 3.26 -5.66
N GLY A 59 3.70 2.15 -5.60
CA GLY A 59 2.35 2.12 -5.05
C GLY A 59 1.23 2.39 -6.06
N ARG A 60 -0.01 2.50 -5.57
CA ARG A 60 -1.19 2.77 -6.39
C ARG A 60 -1.18 4.23 -6.85
N ARG A 61 -1.33 4.45 -8.15
CA ARG A 61 -1.46 5.82 -8.69
C ARG A 61 -2.69 6.52 -8.09
N PRO A 62 -2.57 7.78 -7.65
CA PRO A 62 -3.72 8.57 -7.24
C PRO A 62 -4.76 8.65 -8.37
N LYS A 63 -6.05 8.54 -8.01
CA LYS A 63 -7.15 8.65 -8.99
C LYS A 63 -7.44 10.10 -9.37
N LEU A 64 -7.18 11.03 -8.45
CA LEU A 64 -7.41 12.45 -8.66
C LEU A 64 -6.12 13.15 -9.08
N THR A 65 -6.23 14.06 -10.04
CA THR A 65 -5.14 14.99 -10.39
C THR A 65 -5.12 16.17 -9.42
N LYS A 66 -4.04 16.95 -9.44
CA LYS A 66 -3.91 18.15 -8.60
C LYS A 66 -5.01 19.17 -8.89
N GLU A 67 -5.34 19.35 -10.16
CA GLU A 67 -6.38 20.28 -10.62
C GLU A 67 -7.76 19.84 -10.12
N GLN A 68 -8.02 18.53 -10.10
CA GLN A 68 -9.27 17.98 -9.55
C GLN A 68 -9.36 18.19 -8.05
N HIS A 69 -8.27 18.06 -7.29
CA HIS A 69 -8.25 18.41 -5.87
C HIS A 69 -8.61 19.88 -5.63
N GLU A 70 -8.00 20.80 -6.39
CA GLU A 70 -8.28 22.23 -6.29
C GLU A 70 -9.74 22.57 -6.67
N GLN A 71 -10.28 21.90 -7.69
CA GLN A 71 -11.68 22.06 -8.08
C GLN A 71 -12.64 21.54 -6.99
N ILE A 72 -12.39 20.36 -6.43
CA ILE A 72 -13.20 19.79 -5.34
C ILE A 72 -13.17 20.71 -4.12
N ALA A 73 -11.99 21.23 -3.75
CA ALA A 73 -11.85 22.18 -2.64
C ALA A 73 -12.73 23.44 -2.84
N ARG A 74 -12.70 24.03 -4.04
CA ARG A 74 -13.54 25.19 -4.38
C ARG A 74 -15.03 24.87 -4.31
N LEU A 75 -15.46 23.72 -4.84
CA LEU A 75 -16.87 23.31 -4.82
C LEU A 75 -17.37 23.07 -3.39
N ILE A 76 -16.55 22.45 -2.54
CA ILE A 76 -16.85 22.27 -1.11
C ILE A 76 -16.97 23.63 -0.41
N LYS A 77 -16.05 24.57 -0.69
CA LYS A 77 -16.11 25.94 -0.13
C LYS A 77 -17.38 26.68 -0.56
N ASN A 78 -17.84 26.44 -1.78
CA ASN A 78 -19.11 26.95 -2.30
C ASN A 78 -20.34 26.17 -1.80
N GLY A 79 -20.20 25.31 -0.78
CA GLY A 79 -21.31 24.60 -0.14
C GLY A 79 -21.84 23.37 -0.87
N HIS A 80 -21.13 22.84 -1.87
CA HIS A 80 -21.58 21.63 -2.58
C HIS A 80 -21.48 20.38 -1.71
N ASP A 81 -22.44 19.48 -1.86
CA ASP A 81 -22.48 18.24 -1.09
C ASP A 81 -21.33 17.28 -1.48
N ARG A 82 -20.64 16.78 -0.46
CA ARG A 82 -19.53 15.85 -0.60
C ARG A 82 -19.97 14.51 -1.20
N LYS A 83 -21.21 14.04 -0.96
CA LYS A 83 -21.70 12.80 -1.60
C LYS A 83 -21.85 12.97 -3.11
N GLN A 84 -22.40 14.10 -3.54
CA GLN A 84 -22.56 14.40 -4.96
C GLN A 84 -21.20 14.51 -5.67
N LEU A 85 -20.22 15.18 -5.05
CA LEU A 85 -18.86 15.24 -5.59
C LEU A 85 -18.22 13.85 -5.68
N ALA A 86 -18.46 12.96 -4.72
CA ALA A 86 -17.92 11.60 -4.77
C ALA A 86 -18.42 10.83 -6.01
N ILE A 87 -19.69 11.03 -6.37
CA ILE A 87 -20.29 10.43 -7.57
C ILE A 87 -19.71 11.03 -8.84
N ILE A 88 -19.64 12.37 -8.93
CA ILE A 88 -19.15 13.08 -10.13
C ILE A 88 -17.70 12.71 -10.45
N TYR A 89 -16.85 12.62 -9.42
CA TYR A 89 -15.44 12.28 -9.59
C TYR A 89 -15.17 10.77 -9.52
N ASP A 90 -16.22 9.95 -9.39
CA ASP A 90 -16.15 8.49 -9.29
C ASP A 90 -15.15 8.01 -8.21
N ILE A 91 -15.23 8.59 -7.01
CA ILE A 91 -14.37 8.26 -5.88
C ILE A 91 -15.19 7.84 -4.67
N GLY A 92 -14.57 7.08 -3.77
CA GLY A 92 -15.21 6.77 -2.49
C GLY A 92 -15.42 8.03 -1.67
N ILE A 93 -16.54 8.13 -0.95
CA ILE A 93 -16.79 9.29 -0.09
C ILE A 93 -15.69 9.48 0.98
N SER A 94 -15.11 8.37 1.45
CA SER A 94 -13.96 8.38 2.36
C SER A 94 -12.72 9.01 1.73
N THR A 95 -12.57 8.97 0.40
CA THR A 95 -11.51 9.67 -0.33
C THR A 95 -11.71 11.18 -0.25
N ILE A 96 -12.95 11.68 -0.40
CA ILE A 96 -13.23 13.11 -0.24
C ILE A 96 -12.91 13.59 1.17
N TYR A 97 -13.40 12.89 2.20
CA TYR A 97 -13.11 13.29 3.58
C TYR A 97 -11.62 13.18 3.95
N ARG A 98 -10.88 12.24 3.34
CA ARG A 98 -9.43 12.10 3.55
C ARG A 98 -8.64 13.30 3.02
N TYR A 99 -9.02 13.82 1.86
CA TYR A 99 -8.33 14.95 1.23
C TYR A 99 -8.91 16.32 1.62
N HIS A 100 -10.18 16.36 2.03
CA HIS A 100 -10.90 17.58 2.39
C HIS A 100 -11.73 17.36 3.68
N PRO A 101 -11.06 17.29 4.85
CA PRO A 101 -11.73 17.06 6.13
C PRO A 101 -12.65 18.22 6.53
N VAL A 102 -13.56 17.96 7.47
CA VAL A 102 -14.48 18.96 8.01
C VAL A 102 -13.74 19.74 9.10
N GLY A 103 -13.05 20.81 8.72
CA GLY A 103 -12.30 21.64 9.68
C GLY A 103 -11.43 22.73 9.03
N ASP A 104 -10.93 22.50 7.81
CA ASP A 104 -9.96 23.40 7.17
C ASP A 104 -10.55 24.73 6.66
N ILE A 105 -11.88 24.90 6.71
CA ILE A 105 -12.56 26.11 6.23
C ILE A 105 -12.28 27.32 7.15
N GLN A 106 -11.83 27.11 8.40
CA GLN A 106 -11.59 28.18 9.37
C GLN A 106 -10.12 28.65 9.46
N ALA A 107 -9.15 27.83 9.00
CA ALA A 107 -7.73 28.13 9.18
C ALA A 107 -7.20 29.23 8.24
N GLU A 108 -7.71 29.32 7.01
CA GLU A 108 -7.29 30.34 6.04
C GLU A 108 -7.90 31.74 6.32
N GLU A 109 -9.05 31.81 6.99
CA GLU A 109 -9.68 33.08 7.38
C GLU A 109 -8.95 33.73 8.57
N THR A 110 -8.44 32.93 9.51
CA THR A 110 -7.64 33.43 10.64
C THR A 110 -6.29 34.03 10.17
N THR A 111 -5.59 33.41 9.21
CA THR A 111 -4.30 33.93 8.74
C THR A 111 -4.43 35.27 7.99
N ARG A 112 -5.54 35.49 7.27
CA ARG A 112 -5.79 36.77 6.58
C ARG A 112 -6.14 37.90 7.57
N GLN A 113 -6.91 37.61 8.62
CA GLN A 113 -7.28 38.62 9.62
C GLN A 113 -6.11 39.03 10.53
N THR A 114 -5.17 38.13 10.84
CA THR A 114 -3.96 38.48 11.61
C THR A 114 -3.03 39.41 10.82
N GLN A 115 -2.83 39.16 9.53
CA GLN A 115 -1.97 40.01 8.66
C GLN A 115 -2.56 41.39 8.38
N GLU A 116 -3.89 41.54 8.42
CA GLU A 116 -4.59 42.81 8.19
C GLU A 116 -4.65 43.69 9.47
N ASN A 117 -4.61 43.07 10.66
CA ASN A 117 -4.54 43.76 11.95
C ASN A 117 -3.11 44.13 12.39
N GLU A 118 -2.07 43.49 11.85
CA GLU A 118 -0.66 43.85 12.12
C GLU A 118 -0.16 45.03 11.26
N ASN A 119 -0.89 45.41 10.21
CA ASN A 119 -0.56 46.52 9.30
C ASN A 119 -1.40 47.80 9.54
N ARG A 120 -2.06 47.91 10.69
CA ARG A 120 -2.75 49.10 11.20
C ARG A 120 -2.14 49.53 12.53
#